data_AF-A0A812QAS4-F1
#
_entry.id   AF-A0A812QAS4-F1
#
_cell.length_a   1.000
_cell.length_b   1.000
_cell.length_c   1.000
_cell.angle_alpha   90.00
_cell.angle_beta   90.00
_cell.angle_gamma   90.00
#
_symmetry.space_group_name_H-M   'P 1'
#
loop_
_entity.id
_entity.type
_entity.pdbx_description
1 polymer ?
#
loop_
_entity_poly.entity_id
_entity_poly.type
_entity_poly.pdbx_seq_one_letter_code
_entity_poly.pdbx_strand_id
1 'polypeptide(L)'
;MSPSVSSSSSSSSDDEPDAQMLAAQGESSEEDADQPSSAKTRAMCGQFVWPCPREFPADPAVRKARNFLIPEDMSKETLGQTFKAVLAQHNQFVNLDRLHIFDEPHKKFNAATGLRARHYHIIFRFKAVFAHLQIAKSLRAKGIHGHFSFNLVGYQAYLQYCLQPSAHKLQADLDMEPWSIPSRLTAQELLTICNAKNPQQDARNGHGKGKKRVLMTFSEITDCFVEANVKSTKDAWLLAKKRKLAGDDLLFNTLGAANDVSSLVAKVVLAWNCEDMPTGTLLFDASFSLQQFLSLDAIHPDLPQWVSGGHLSKALILQGEGGLGKTELACAIMSVICKGKGFHFVNKLDRLRDVTFLPHQGLIVDELCLHNRDIDDVKGLLDLAKRRDVQCRNKDGGIPAHCPRIFNTNWGWDGFFPPAVAQTKHH
;
A
#
# COMPACT_ATOMS: atom_id res chain seq x y z
N MET A 1 27.49 -38.04 -5.64
CA MET A 1 27.81 -38.47 -4.27
C MET A 1 27.42 -37.36 -3.32
N SER A 2 26.87 -37.74 -2.17
CA SER A 2 26.42 -36.90 -1.05
C SER A 2 27.61 -36.54 -0.13
N PRO A 3 27.46 -35.77 0.97
CA PRO A 3 26.68 -34.52 1.16
C PRO A 3 27.41 -33.46 2.05
N SER A 4 26.74 -32.30 2.28
CA SER A 4 26.69 -31.48 3.53
C SER A 4 28.04 -31.15 4.24
N VAL A 5 28.18 -30.55 5.44
CA VAL A 5 27.50 -30.47 6.77
C VAL A 5 27.69 -29.02 7.30
N SER A 6 26.69 -28.27 7.80
CA SER A 6 26.09 -28.23 9.17
C SER A 6 27.09 -27.92 10.32
N SER A 7 26.71 -27.32 11.47
CA SER A 7 25.49 -26.59 11.87
C SER A 7 25.89 -25.33 12.71
N SER A 8 25.56 -24.98 13.97
CA SER A 8 24.65 -25.41 15.07
C SER A 8 24.57 -24.32 16.17
N SER A 9 23.60 -24.45 17.12
CA SER A 9 23.70 -24.09 18.58
C SER A 9 23.92 -22.62 19.06
N SER A 10 23.38 -22.14 20.20
CA SER A 10 22.43 -22.71 21.18
C SER A 10 21.95 -21.67 22.24
N SER A 11 20.90 -22.03 23.01
CA SER A 11 20.56 -21.65 24.43
C SER A 11 20.29 -20.16 24.77
N SER A 12 19.12 -19.76 25.29
CA SER A 12 18.57 -19.90 26.67
C SER A 12 19.27 -19.00 27.72
N SER A 13 18.74 -18.56 28.87
CA SER A 13 17.44 -18.71 29.58
C SER A 13 17.45 -17.82 30.85
N ASP A 14 16.38 -17.32 31.50
CA ASP A 14 14.96 -17.03 31.18
C ASP A 14 14.40 -16.09 32.32
N ASP A 15 13.21 -16.34 32.90
CA ASP A 15 12.54 -15.79 34.13
C ASP A 15 11.99 -14.32 34.20
N GLU A 16 10.66 -14.24 34.35
CA GLU A 16 9.80 -13.14 34.89
C GLU A 16 9.83 -13.16 36.47
N PRO A 17 9.36 -12.17 37.29
CA PRO A 17 7.96 -11.67 37.27
C PRO A 17 7.59 -10.26 37.83
N ASP A 18 6.33 -9.89 37.54
CA ASP A 18 5.35 -9.02 38.24
C ASP A 18 5.75 -7.94 39.28
N ALA A 19 5.25 -6.71 39.06
CA ALA A 19 4.51 -5.94 40.08
C ALA A 19 3.61 -4.81 39.49
N GLN A 20 2.29 -5.00 39.67
CA GLN A 20 1.10 -4.12 39.65
C GLN A 20 1.13 -2.58 39.36
N MET A 21 -0.04 -2.11 38.90
CA MET A 21 -0.40 -0.74 38.49
C MET A 21 -0.18 0.37 39.52
N LEU A 22 0.11 1.58 39.01
CA LEU A 22 -0.60 2.80 39.45
C LEU A 22 -0.69 3.80 38.28
N ALA A 23 -1.72 4.66 38.26
CA ALA A 23 -1.94 5.63 37.19
C ALA A 23 -1.52 7.04 37.63
N ALA A 24 -0.70 7.70 36.81
CA ALA A 24 -0.34 9.11 36.94
C ALA A 24 -0.34 9.78 35.56
N GLN A 25 -0.50 11.11 35.54
CA GLN A 25 -0.53 11.91 34.33
C GLN A 25 0.81 12.62 34.12
N GLY A 26 1.21 12.80 32.86
CA GLY A 26 2.07 13.90 32.45
C GLY A 26 3.50 13.55 32.01
N GLU A 27 4.00 14.45 31.15
CA GLU A 27 5.40 14.64 30.77
C GLU A 27 6.08 13.53 29.93
N SER A 28 7.30 13.82 29.47
CA SER A 28 7.78 13.40 28.16
C SER A 28 9.22 12.90 28.13
N SER A 29 9.44 11.78 27.45
CA SER A 29 10.71 11.34 26.85
C SER A 29 10.36 10.49 25.62
N GLU A 30 10.76 10.84 24.40
CA GLU A 30 12.14 10.83 23.86
C GLU A 30 12.70 9.45 23.46
N GLU A 31 11.87 8.60 22.83
CA GLU A 31 12.34 7.53 21.94
C GLU A 31 11.73 7.67 20.52
N ASP A 32 12.20 8.67 19.77
CA ASP A 32 11.75 8.95 18.39
C ASP A 32 12.89 8.86 17.33
N ALA A 33 13.97 8.18 17.70
CA ALA A 33 15.10 7.79 16.84
C ALA A 33 15.03 6.28 16.52
N ASP A 34 15.32 5.78 15.32
CA ASP A 34 15.72 6.46 14.08
C ASP A 34 14.80 6.09 12.92
N GLN A 35 13.75 6.89 12.67
CA GLN A 35 13.17 6.96 11.33
C GLN A 35 13.94 8.00 10.50
N PRO A 36 14.42 7.66 9.29
CA PRO A 36 15.15 8.61 8.47
C PRO A 36 14.27 9.82 8.16
N SER A 37 14.67 11.01 8.61
CA SER A 37 13.85 12.23 8.67
C SER A 37 13.01 12.52 7.41
N SER A 38 13.54 12.22 6.22
CA SER A 38 12.83 12.31 4.94
C SER A 38 11.50 11.51 4.87
N ALA A 39 11.35 10.41 5.62
CA ALA A 39 10.13 9.63 5.70
C ALA A 39 9.04 10.35 6.53
N LYS A 40 9.40 10.84 7.72
CA LYS A 40 8.53 11.70 8.55
C LYS A 40 8.08 12.94 7.77
N THR A 41 8.99 13.61 7.05
CA THR A 41 8.64 14.75 6.19
C THR A 41 7.66 14.38 5.07
N ARG A 42 7.87 13.26 4.36
CA ARG A 42 6.95 12.77 3.31
C ARG A 42 5.56 12.41 3.83
N ALA A 43 5.45 11.98 5.07
CA ALA A 43 4.16 11.64 5.67
C ALA A 43 3.35 12.87 6.14
N MET A 44 3.99 14.06 6.21
CA MET A 44 3.36 15.35 6.51
C MET A 44 2.96 16.16 5.27
N CYS A 45 3.55 15.92 4.10
CA CYS A 45 3.23 16.66 2.87
C CYS A 45 3.18 15.76 1.64
N GLY A 46 2.21 15.99 0.77
CA GLY A 46 1.93 15.13 -0.38
C GLY A 46 0.95 15.75 -1.35
N GLN A 47 0.46 14.93 -2.28
CA GLN A 47 -0.64 15.28 -3.18
C GLN A 47 -1.77 14.25 -3.14
N PHE A 48 -3.00 14.70 -3.39
CA PHE A 48 -4.09 13.86 -3.85
C PHE A 48 -4.42 14.25 -5.30
N VAL A 49 -4.42 13.27 -6.20
CA VAL A 49 -4.69 13.46 -7.63
C VAL A 49 -6.06 12.90 -7.96
N TRP A 50 -6.95 13.76 -8.47
CA TRP A 50 -8.24 13.36 -9.03
C TRP A 50 -8.16 13.44 -10.56
N PRO A 51 -7.92 12.30 -11.25
CA PRO A 51 -7.90 12.26 -12.70
C PRO A 51 -9.31 12.28 -13.29
N CYS A 52 -9.42 12.62 -14.57
CA CYS A 52 -10.63 12.35 -15.34
C CYS A 52 -10.58 10.87 -15.77
N PRO A 53 -11.61 10.05 -15.45
CA PRO A 53 -11.67 8.65 -15.88
C PRO A 53 -11.78 8.52 -17.40
N ARG A 54 -11.37 7.37 -17.97
CA ARG A 54 -11.45 7.13 -19.43
C ARG A 54 -12.90 7.03 -19.92
N GLU A 55 -13.77 6.46 -19.08
CA GLU A 55 -15.17 6.20 -19.39
C GLU A 55 -16.03 6.69 -18.22
N PHE A 56 -17.12 7.40 -18.54
CA PHE A 56 -18.07 7.94 -17.58
C PHE A 56 -19.40 8.23 -18.30
N PRO A 57 -20.55 8.20 -17.59
CA PRO A 57 -21.82 8.65 -18.14
C PRO A 57 -21.72 10.10 -18.61
N ALA A 58 -22.17 10.42 -19.83
CA ALA A 58 -22.06 11.77 -20.40
C ALA A 58 -22.88 12.83 -19.63
N ASP A 59 -24.01 12.42 -19.04
CA ASP A 59 -24.88 13.29 -18.24
C ASP A 59 -24.33 13.53 -16.81
N PRO A 60 -24.08 14.81 -16.40
CA PRO A 60 -23.69 15.16 -15.04
C PRO A 60 -24.68 14.71 -13.96
N ALA A 61 -25.99 14.64 -14.27
CA ALA A 61 -27.00 14.20 -13.31
C ALA A 61 -26.87 12.70 -13.01
N VAL A 62 -26.62 11.87 -14.03
CA VAL A 62 -26.32 10.43 -13.85
C VAL A 62 -24.99 10.22 -13.12
N ARG A 63 -23.94 11.01 -13.42
CA ARG A 63 -22.67 10.98 -12.67
C ARG A 63 -22.87 11.28 -11.19
N LYS A 64 -23.63 12.34 -10.87
CA LYS A 64 -23.97 12.74 -9.50
C LYS A 64 -24.81 11.67 -8.78
N ALA A 65 -25.84 11.13 -9.43
CA ALA A 65 -26.69 10.09 -8.86
C ALA A 65 -25.94 8.78 -8.55
N ARG A 66 -24.87 8.48 -9.29
CA ARG A 66 -24.02 7.28 -9.09
C ARG A 66 -22.83 7.50 -8.15
N ASN A 67 -22.67 8.70 -7.57
CA ASN A 67 -21.43 9.11 -6.87
C ASN A 67 -20.18 8.82 -7.73
N PHE A 68 -20.17 9.27 -8.98
CA PHE A 68 -19.06 9.08 -9.92
C PHE A 68 -18.82 10.36 -10.71
N LEU A 69 -18.30 11.38 -10.02
CA LEU A 69 -18.04 12.71 -10.60
C LEU A 69 -16.70 12.72 -11.34
N ILE A 70 -16.60 13.59 -12.34
CA ILE A 70 -15.34 13.94 -13.01
C ILE A 70 -14.87 15.34 -12.56
N PRO A 71 -13.58 15.72 -12.75
CA PRO A 71 -13.09 17.05 -12.42
C PRO A 71 -13.89 18.21 -13.06
N GLU A 72 -14.47 18.00 -14.24
CA GLU A 72 -15.33 18.99 -14.92
C GLU A 72 -16.68 19.24 -14.20
N ASP A 73 -17.11 18.38 -13.26
CA ASP A 73 -18.35 18.53 -12.49
C ASP A 73 -18.23 19.49 -11.28
N MET A 74 -17.02 19.93 -10.93
CA MET A 74 -16.75 20.59 -9.65
C MET A 74 -15.65 21.65 -9.79
N SER A 75 -15.88 22.87 -9.28
CA SER A 75 -14.84 23.91 -9.29
C SER A 75 -13.75 23.65 -8.25
N LYS A 76 -12.55 24.24 -8.46
CA LYS A 76 -11.43 24.23 -7.49
C LYS A 76 -11.89 24.59 -6.07
N GLU A 77 -12.75 25.60 -5.93
CA GLU A 77 -13.30 25.99 -4.63
C GLU A 77 -14.24 24.93 -4.05
N THR A 78 -15.21 24.43 -4.83
CA THR A 78 -16.14 23.39 -4.32
C THR A 78 -15.39 22.14 -3.89
N LEU A 79 -14.35 21.75 -4.62
CA LEU A 79 -13.45 20.66 -4.24
C LEU A 79 -12.67 21.00 -2.96
N GLY A 80 -12.17 22.23 -2.83
CA GLY A 80 -11.47 22.73 -1.65
C GLY A 80 -12.31 22.73 -0.37
N GLN A 81 -13.52 23.28 -0.42
CA GLN A 81 -14.46 23.25 0.70
C GLN A 81 -14.88 21.81 1.02
N THR A 82 -15.03 20.95 0.01
CA THR A 82 -15.33 19.51 0.20
C THR A 82 -14.17 18.76 0.89
N PHE A 83 -12.93 19.00 0.46
CA PHE A 83 -11.73 18.40 1.07
C PHE A 83 -11.56 18.88 2.51
N LYS A 84 -11.74 20.18 2.79
CA LYS A 84 -11.81 20.74 4.16
C LYS A 84 -12.86 20.03 5.01
N ALA A 85 -14.09 19.85 4.50
CA ALA A 85 -15.17 19.20 5.23
C ALA A 85 -14.83 17.74 5.57
N VAL A 86 -14.22 17.00 4.64
CA VAL A 86 -13.74 15.64 4.91
C VAL A 86 -12.58 15.63 5.92
N LEU A 87 -11.63 16.55 5.84
CA LEU A 87 -10.58 16.68 6.86
C LEU A 87 -11.15 16.99 8.25
N ALA A 88 -12.21 17.79 8.34
CA ALA A 88 -12.90 18.10 9.60
C ALA A 88 -13.63 16.86 10.15
N GLN A 89 -14.33 16.09 9.31
CA GLN A 89 -15.01 14.84 9.70
C GLN A 89 -14.06 13.80 10.33
N HIS A 90 -12.77 13.82 10.00
CA HIS A 90 -11.74 12.92 10.54
C HIS A 90 -10.78 13.59 11.53
N ASN A 91 -11.16 14.75 12.08
CA ASN A 91 -10.36 15.55 13.02
C ASN A 91 -8.95 15.97 12.52
N GLN A 92 -8.71 15.94 11.20
CA GLN A 92 -7.41 16.29 10.60
C GLN A 92 -7.31 17.77 10.21
N PHE A 93 -8.41 18.52 10.14
CA PHE A 93 -8.38 19.92 9.71
C PHE A 93 -7.53 20.83 10.62
N VAL A 94 -7.48 20.55 11.93
CA VAL A 94 -6.63 21.28 12.90
C VAL A 94 -5.12 21.13 12.61
N ASN A 95 -4.74 20.00 12.03
CA ASN A 95 -3.36 19.67 11.67
C ASN A 95 -2.93 20.28 10.33
N LEU A 96 -3.85 20.85 9.55
CA LEU A 96 -3.55 21.41 8.23
C LEU A 96 -2.73 22.72 8.36
N ASP A 97 -1.60 22.81 7.65
CA ASP A 97 -0.80 24.03 7.51
C ASP A 97 -1.05 24.69 6.14
N ARG A 98 -1.01 23.90 5.05
CA ARG A 98 -1.25 24.39 3.68
C ARG A 98 -2.11 23.42 2.88
N LEU A 99 -2.93 23.97 1.98
CA LEU A 99 -3.71 23.22 1.00
C LEU A 99 -3.82 24.05 -0.29
N HIS A 100 -3.52 23.47 -1.44
CA HIS A 100 -3.56 24.14 -2.74
C HIS A 100 -4.17 23.20 -3.77
N ILE A 101 -5.07 23.72 -4.60
CA ILE A 101 -5.75 22.95 -5.65
C ILE A 101 -5.42 23.57 -7.00
N PHE A 102 -4.68 22.81 -7.81
CA PHE A 102 -4.29 23.15 -9.16
C PHE A 102 -5.12 22.37 -10.17
N ASP A 103 -5.54 23.02 -11.24
CA ASP A 103 -6.35 22.48 -12.34
C ASP A 103 -5.53 22.31 -13.62
N GLU A 104 -5.04 21.09 -13.85
CA GLU A 104 -4.10 20.77 -14.92
C GLU A 104 -4.83 20.17 -16.15
N PRO A 105 -4.57 20.67 -17.38
CA PRO A 105 -5.07 20.03 -18.59
C PRO A 105 -4.33 18.71 -18.84
N HIS A 106 -5.05 17.60 -18.78
CA HIS A 106 -4.53 16.26 -18.99
C HIS A 106 -3.91 16.09 -20.39
N LYS A 107 -3.02 15.09 -20.54
CA LYS A 107 -2.44 14.70 -21.84
C LYS A 107 -3.47 14.17 -22.85
N LYS A 108 -4.68 13.79 -22.41
CA LYS A 108 -5.74 13.21 -23.26
C LYS A 108 -6.84 14.22 -23.54
N PHE A 109 -7.28 14.23 -24.79
CA PHE A 109 -8.45 15.00 -25.24
C PHE A 109 -9.74 14.24 -24.91
N ASN A 110 -10.76 14.98 -24.47
CA ASN A 110 -12.14 14.51 -24.36
C ASN A 110 -12.70 14.39 -25.78
N ALA A 111 -13.03 13.16 -26.20
CA ALA A 111 -13.44 12.86 -27.57
C ALA A 111 -14.76 13.53 -28.00
N ALA A 112 -15.59 13.97 -27.06
CA ALA A 112 -16.87 14.63 -27.35
C ALA A 112 -16.73 16.17 -27.49
N THR A 113 -15.74 16.78 -26.84
CA THR A 113 -15.57 18.25 -26.82
C THR A 113 -14.33 18.75 -27.58
N GLY A 114 -13.38 17.86 -27.90
CA GLY A 114 -12.11 18.24 -28.53
C GLY A 114 -11.14 19.00 -27.62
N LEU A 115 -11.48 19.20 -26.34
CA LEU A 115 -10.65 19.87 -25.35
C LEU A 115 -9.83 18.87 -24.53
N ARG A 116 -8.73 19.30 -23.91
CA ARG A 116 -7.98 18.48 -22.95
C ARG A 116 -8.80 18.30 -21.67
N ALA A 117 -9.03 17.05 -21.26
CA ALA A 117 -9.76 16.73 -20.04
C ALA A 117 -9.06 17.34 -18.81
N ARG A 118 -9.80 17.71 -17.76
CA ARG A 118 -9.23 18.37 -16.57
C ARG A 118 -8.80 17.37 -15.49
N HIS A 119 -7.68 17.63 -14.81
CA HIS A 119 -7.12 16.83 -13.71
C HIS A 119 -6.83 17.74 -12.50
N TYR A 120 -7.34 17.42 -11.32
CA TYR A 120 -7.05 18.20 -10.11
C TYR A 120 -5.90 17.61 -9.29
N HIS A 121 -4.93 18.47 -8.96
CA HIS A 121 -3.85 18.18 -8.02
C HIS A 121 -4.08 18.97 -6.72
N ILE A 122 -4.45 18.24 -5.65
CA ILE A 122 -4.60 18.79 -4.30
C ILE A 122 -3.29 18.60 -3.55
N ILE A 123 -2.44 19.62 -3.52
CA ILE A 123 -1.17 19.65 -2.77
C ILE A 123 -1.44 20.05 -1.32
N PHE A 124 -0.91 19.33 -0.35
CA PHE A 124 -1.14 19.60 1.07
C PHE A 124 0.14 19.54 1.91
N ARG A 125 0.09 20.24 3.05
CA ARG A 125 1.04 20.12 4.16
C ARG A 125 0.28 20.15 5.48
N PHE A 126 0.62 19.21 6.34
CA PHE A 126 0.15 19.12 7.72
C PHE A 126 1.32 19.38 8.69
N LYS A 127 0.97 19.68 9.94
CA LYS A 127 1.89 19.85 11.09
C LYS A 127 2.32 18.50 11.70
N ALA A 128 1.57 17.44 11.38
CA ALA A 128 1.75 16.07 11.86
C ALA A 128 1.35 15.07 10.76
N VAL A 129 1.70 13.80 10.93
CA VAL A 129 1.31 12.71 10.02
C VAL A 129 -0.18 12.40 10.15
N PHE A 130 -0.87 12.08 9.05
CA PHE A 130 -2.33 11.84 9.04
C PHE A 130 -2.76 10.58 8.27
N ALA A 131 -3.90 10.01 8.70
CA ALA A 131 -4.48 8.78 8.15
C ALA A 131 -5.26 9.01 6.84
N HIS A 132 -4.54 9.31 5.76
CA HIS A 132 -5.10 9.64 4.43
C HIS A 132 -6.09 8.61 3.84
N LEU A 133 -6.05 7.33 4.26
CA LEU A 133 -6.96 6.28 3.77
C LEU A 133 -8.44 6.55 4.10
N GLN A 134 -8.75 7.10 5.27
CA GLN A 134 -10.14 7.42 5.63
C GLN A 134 -10.64 8.67 4.87
N ILE A 135 -9.75 9.66 4.66
CA ILE A 135 -10.00 10.80 3.78
C ILE A 135 -10.34 10.31 2.36
N ALA A 136 -9.57 9.35 1.82
CA ALA A 136 -9.81 8.76 0.50
C ALA A 136 -11.12 7.94 0.40
N LYS A 137 -11.64 7.40 1.50
CA LYS A 137 -12.96 6.75 1.53
C LYS A 137 -14.09 7.78 1.54
N SER A 138 -14.00 8.81 2.39
CA SER A 138 -15.02 9.86 2.47
C SER A 138 -15.07 10.78 1.24
N LEU A 139 -13.97 10.95 0.50
CA LEU A 139 -13.96 11.61 -0.81
C LEU A 139 -14.69 10.77 -1.86
N ARG A 140 -14.43 9.46 -1.93
CA ARG A 140 -15.14 8.55 -2.85
C ARG A 140 -16.63 8.41 -2.53
N ALA A 141 -17.02 8.47 -1.25
CA ALA A 141 -18.42 8.56 -0.84
C ALA A 141 -19.12 9.87 -1.27
N LYS A 142 -18.38 10.87 -1.75
CA LYS A 142 -18.87 12.11 -2.39
C LYS A 142 -18.64 12.13 -3.92
N GLY A 143 -18.26 10.98 -4.49
CA GLY A 143 -17.97 10.81 -5.92
C GLY A 143 -16.61 11.31 -6.40
N ILE A 144 -15.70 11.68 -5.50
CA ILE A 144 -14.35 12.16 -5.84
C ILE A 144 -13.39 10.95 -5.85
N HIS A 145 -13.14 10.41 -7.03
CA HIS A 145 -12.33 9.19 -7.22
C HIS A 145 -10.88 9.54 -7.60
N GLY A 146 -10.00 9.58 -6.61
CA GLY A 146 -8.58 9.91 -6.78
C GLY A 146 -7.68 9.16 -5.81
N HIS A 147 -6.37 9.42 -5.88
CA HIS A 147 -5.34 8.71 -5.11
C HIS A 147 -4.36 9.66 -4.42
N PHE A 148 -3.90 9.29 -3.23
CA PHE A 148 -2.82 9.98 -2.52
C PHE A 148 -1.44 9.54 -3.01
N SER A 149 -0.47 10.45 -3.04
CA SER A 149 0.91 10.17 -3.43
C SER A 149 1.91 10.97 -2.61
N PHE A 150 2.91 10.25 -2.08
CA PHE A 150 3.96 10.73 -1.15
C PHE A 150 5.38 10.48 -1.72
N ASN A 151 5.48 10.46 -3.04
CA ASN A 151 6.67 10.17 -3.84
C ASN A 151 7.75 11.27 -3.86
N LEU A 152 7.41 12.56 -3.68
CA LEU A 152 8.35 13.67 -3.77
C LEU A 152 8.89 14.06 -2.38
N VAL A 153 10.09 14.65 -2.34
CA VAL A 153 10.77 15.00 -1.09
C VAL A 153 10.44 16.44 -0.70
N GLY A 154 9.49 16.59 0.22
CA GLY A 154 9.10 17.87 0.78
C GLY A 154 8.06 18.63 -0.04
N TYR A 155 7.40 19.57 0.64
CA TYR A 155 6.29 20.37 0.13
C TYR A 155 6.67 21.23 -1.09
N GLN A 156 7.90 21.76 -1.14
CA GLN A 156 8.42 22.52 -2.27
C GLN A 156 8.44 21.69 -3.57
N ALA A 157 8.80 20.40 -3.50
CA ALA A 157 8.85 19.55 -4.69
C ALA A 157 7.45 19.28 -5.29
N TYR A 158 6.41 19.26 -4.45
CA TYR A 158 5.02 19.19 -4.89
C TYR A 158 4.54 20.49 -5.54
N LEU A 159 4.88 21.65 -4.96
CA LEU A 159 4.59 22.93 -5.59
C LEU A 159 5.35 23.09 -6.92
N GLN A 160 6.63 22.70 -6.98
CA GLN A 160 7.44 22.69 -8.21
C GLN A 160 6.77 21.86 -9.31
N TYR A 161 6.27 20.66 -8.98
CA TYR A 161 5.55 19.80 -9.94
C TYR A 161 4.30 20.47 -10.54
N CYS A 162 3.56 21.27 -9.78
CA CYS A 162 2.38 21.97 -10.27
C CYS A 162 2.70 23.30 -10.97
N LEU A 163 3.69 24.06 -10.50
CA LEU A 163 3.94 25.46 -10.89
C LEU A 163 5.13 25.68 -11.83
N GLN A 164 6.00 24.68 -12.08
CA GLN A 164 7.12 24.84 -13.01
C GLN A 164 6.86 24.10 -14.33
N PRO A 165 7.24 24.69 -15.49
CA PRO A 165 7.14 24.02 -16.77
C PRO A 165 8.17 22.88 -16.87
N SER A 166 7.88 21.89 -17.71
CA SER A 166 8.77 20.75 -17.97
C SER A 166 8.64 20.27 -19.42
N ALA A 167 9.45 19.29 -19.82
CA ALA A 167 9.37 18.65 -21.14
C ALA A 167 7.98 18.08 -21.50
N HIS A 168 7.08 17.92 -20.52
CA HIS A 168 5.72 17.39 -20.70
C HIS A 168 4.62 18.29 -20.11
N LYS A 169 4.98 19.53 -19.70
CA LYS A 169 4.07 20.52 -19.10
C LYS A 169 4.45 21.90 -19.63
N LEU A 170 3.66 22.43 -20.57
CA LEU A 170 3.93 23.73 -21.17
C LEU A 170 3.64 24.85 -20.16
N GLN A 171 4.29 26.01 -20.30
CA GLN A 171 4.02 27.15 -19.41
C GLN A 171 2.56 27.65 -19.50
N ALA A 172 1.91 27.48 -20.64
CA ALA A 172 0.49 27.77 -20.84
C ALA A 172 -0.48 26.73 -20.24
N ASP A 173 0.03 25.57 -19.78
CA ASP A 173 -0.76 24.54 -19.08
C ASP A 173 -0.77 24.75 -17.56
N LEU A 174 -0.05 25.74 -17.04
CA LEU A 174 0.12 25.97 -15.61
C LEU A 174 -1.10 26.69 -15.01
N ASP A 175 -1.64 26.16 -13.92
CA ASP A 175 -2.68 26.84 -13.15
C ASP A 175 -2.06 27.95 -12.29
N MET A 176 -2.19 29.18 -12.77
CA MET A 176 -1.72 30.40 -12.10
C MET A 176 -2.70 30.94 -11.04
N GLU A 177 -3.88 30.33 -10.87
CA GLU A 177 -4.90 30.74 -9.90
C GLU A 177 -5.31 29.59 -8.94
N PRO A 178 -4.36 28.94 -8.24
CA PRO A 178 -4.66 27.80 -7.39
C PRO A 178 -5.51 28.20 -6.18
N TRP A 179 -6.63 27.49 -5.97
CA TRP A 179 -7.44 27.71 -4.77
C TRP A 179 -6.64 27.25 -3.54
N SER A 180 -6.54 28.10 -2.52
CA SER A 180 -5.46 28.02 -1.53
C SER A 180 -5.93 28.18 -0.07
N ILE A 181 -5.20 27.55 0.85
CA ILE A 181 -5.26 27.76 2.30
C ILE A 181 -3.84 27.99 2.83
N PRO A 182 -3.55 29.12 3.49
CA PRO A 182 -4.38 30.33 3.57
C PRO A 182 -4.74 30.92 2.20
N SER A 183 -5.95 31.47 2.09
CA SER A 183 -6.52 32.01 0.83
C SER A 183 -5.80 33.23 0.26
N ARG A 184 -4.91 33.85 1.02
CA ARG A 184 -4.08 34.98 0.59
C ARG A 184 -2.86 34.59 -0.26
N LEU A 185 -2.56 33.30 -0.41
CA LEU A 185 -1.35 32.83 -1.12
C LEU A 185 -1.58 32.79 -2.64
N THR A 186 -0.88 33.67 -3.35
CA THR A 186 -0.83 33.72 -4.81
C THR A 186 0.11 32.67 -5.40
N ALA A 187 -0.05 32.33 -6.69
CA ALA A 187 0.89 31.46 -7.40
C ALA A 187 2.33 32.01 -7.39
N GLN A 188 2.53 33.33 -7.36
CA GLN A 188 3.85 33.95 -7.31
C GLN A 188 4.54 33.77 -5.94
N GLU A 189 3.79 33.82 -4.84
CA GLU A 189 4.31 33.48 -3.51
C GLU A 189 4.61 31.97 -3.39
N LEU A 190 3.76 31.12 -3.98
CA LEU A 190 4.01 29.68 -4.04
C LEU A 190 5.26 29.37 -4.89
N LEU A 191 5.50 30.06 -6.00
CA LEU A 191 6.75 30.01 -6.78
C LEU A 191 7.96 30.49 -5.98
N THR A 192 7.79 31.51 -5.13
CA THR A 192 8.85 31.94 -4.20
C THR A 192 9.18 30.83 -3.19
N ILE A 193 8.17 30.11 -2.70
CA ILE A 193 8.35 28.94 -1.84
C ILE A 193 8.98 27.76 -2.60
N CYS A 194 8.66 27.55 -3.89
CA CYS A 194 9.35 26.56 -4.75
C CYS A 194 10.85 26.84 -4.90
N ASN A 195 11.22 28.11 -4.96
CA ASN A 195 12.58 28.57 -5.25
C ASN A 195 13.43 28.81 -3.98
N ALA A 196 12.83 28.75 -2.80
CA ALA A 196 13.54 28.76 -1.53
C ALA A 196 14.37 27.47 -1.36
N LYS A 197 15.69 27.61 -1.13
CA LYS A 197 16.63 26.49 -1.04
C LYS A 197 16.16 25.41 -0.07
N ASN A 198 16.08 24.17 -0.54
CA ASN A 198 15.79 23.00 0.28
C ASN A 198 17.04 22.09 0.33
N PRO A 199 17.79 22.06 1.45
CA PRO A 199 18.99 21.23 1.57
C PRO A 199 18.78 19.73 1.29
N GLN A 200 17.56 19.20 1.46
CA GLN A 200 17.26 17.80 1.14
C GLN A 200 17.12 17.52 -0.36
N GLN A 201 16.83 18.53 -1.20
CA GLN A 201 16.94 18.42 -2.65
C GLN A 201 18.42 18.50 -3.07
N ASP A 202 19.16 19.48 -2.57
CA ASP A 202 20.57 19.69 -2.94
C ASP A 202 21.46 18.49 -2.57
N ALA A 203 21.29 17.92 -1.37
CA ALA A 203 22.01 16.72 -0.91
C ALA A 203 21.75 15.46 -1.77
N ARG A 204 20.67 15.42 -2.56
CA ARG A 204 20.35 14.34 -3.51
C ARG A 204 20.61 14.71 -4.97
N ASN A 205 20.75 16.01 -5.27
CA ASN A 205 21.12 16.55 -6.57
C ASN A 205 22.64 16.71 -6.76
N GLY A 206 23.45 16.19 -5.83
CA GLY A 206 24.92 16.30 -5.80
C GLY A 206 25.58 16.17 -7.18
N HIS A 207 26.53 17.08 -7.45
CA HIS A 207 27.03 17.44 -8.79
C HIS A 207 27.88 16.36 -9.50
N GLY A 208 27.29 15.21 -9.80
CA GLY A 208 27.86 14.24 -10.74
C GLY A 208 27.82 14.78 -12.17
N LYS A 209 28.96 15.28 -12.68
CA LYS A 209 29.16 15.66 -14.10
C LYS A 209 29.23 14.42 -15.01
N GLY A 210 28.14 13.68 -15.09
CA GLY A 210 27.90 12.65 -16.10
C GLY A 210 26.57 12.91 -16.81
N LYS A 211 26.47 12.55 -18.10
CA LYS A 211 25.16 12.53 -18.78
C LYS A 211 24.29 11.47 -18.09
N LYS A 212 23.41 11.90 -17.17
CA LYS A 212 22.37 11.03 -16.60
C LYS A 212 21.63 10.37 -17.77
N ARG A 213 21.64 9.04 -17.84
CA ARG A 213 20.76 8.32 -18.77
C ARG A 213 19.34 8.74 -18.43
N VAL A 214 18.60 9.25 -19.43
CA VAL A 214 17.17 9.52 -19.23
C VAL A 214 16.49 8.19 -19.01
N LEU A 215 15.73 8.07 -17.93
CA LEU A 215 14.93 6.90 -17.58
C LEU A 215 13.48 7.35 -17.47
N MET A 216 12.54 6.48 -17.83
CA MET A 216 11.11 6.79 -17.79
C MET A 216 10.62 6.89 -16.34
N THR A 217 9.70 7.80 -16.08
CA THR A 217 8.98 7.88 -14.80
C THR A 217 8.01 6.71 -14.65
N PHE A 218 7.58 6.41 -13.41
CA PHE A 218 6.63 5.32 -13.16
C PHE A 218 5.32 5.46 -13.97
N SER A 219 4.83 6.69 -14.17
CA SER A 219 3.65 6.96 -15.00
C SER A 219 3.88 6.61 -16.47
N GLU A 220 5.03 6.95 -17.05
CA GLU A 220 5.34 6.66 -18.45
C GLU A 220 5.57 5.16 -18.70
N ILE A 221 6.15 4.45 -17.73
CA ILE A 221 6.24 2.98 -17.73
C ILE A 221 4.82 2.38 -17.65
N THR A 222 3.96 2.93 -16.79
CA THR A 222 2.55 2.53 -16.63
C THR A 222 1.79 2.68 -17.95
N ASP A 223 1.84 3.87 -18.57
CA ASP A 223 1.18 4.13 -19.87
C ASP A 223 1.67 3.14 -20.94
N CYS A 224 2.99 2.96 -21.10
CA CYS A 224 3.55 2.06 -22.12
C CYS A 224 3.17 0.58 -21.90
N PHE A 225 3.14 0.11 -20.65
CA PHE A 225 2.75 -1.26 -20.33
C PHE A 225 1.23 -1.48 -20.52
N VAL A 226 0.40 -0.50 -20.17
CA VAL A 226 -1.06 -0.55 -20.36
C VAL A 226 -1.44 -0.50 -21.83
N GLU A 227 -0.83 0.40 -22.62
CA GLU A 227 -1.02 0.49 -24.08
C GLU A 227 -0.65 -0.80 -24.81
N ALA A 228 0.35 -1.53 -24.31
CA ALA A 228 0.83 -2.78 -24.88
C ALA A 228 0.23 -4.05 -24.25
N ASN A 229 -0.71 -3.92 -23.29
CA ASN A 229 -1.31 -5.03 -22.55
C ASN A 229 -0.27 -5.98 -21.91
N VAL A 230 0.78 -5.41 -21.31
CA VAL A 230 1.86 -6.13 -20.61
C VAL A 230 1.32 -6.78 -19.34
N LYS A 231 1.32 -8.12 -19.28
CA LYS A 231 0.85 -8.90 -18.12
C LYS A 231 1.99 -9.53 -17.32
N SER A 232 3.17 -9.69 -17.93
CA SER A 232 4.33 -10.33 -17.31
C SER A 232 5.66 -9.62 -17.59
N THR A 233 6.68 -9.95 -16.80
CA THR A 233 8.08 -9.53 -17.02
C THR A 233 8.59 -9.89 -18.43
N LYS A 234 8.09 -10.99 -19.01
CA LYS A 234 8.43 -11.42 -20.38
C LYS A 234 7.86 -10.45 -21.42
N ASP A 235 6.62 -10.01 -21.24
CA ASP A 235 5.94 -9.08 -22.16
C ASP A 235 6.58 -7.69 -22.10
N ALA A 236 6.95 -7.24 -20.90
CA ALA A 236 7.69 -5.99 -20.69
C ALA A 236 9.02 -5.96 -21.46
N TRP A 237 9.80 -7.06 -21.42
CA TRP A 237 11.05 -7.17 -22.17
C TRP A 237 10.82 -7.35 -23.69
N LEU A 238 9.75 -8.03 -24.12
CA LEU A 238 9.37 -8.12 -25.53
C LEU A 238 8.99 -6.73 -26.09
N LEU A 239 8.19 -5.96 -25.36
CA LEU A 239 7.83 -4.58 -25.70
C LEU A 239 9.08 -3.68 -25.77
N ALA A 240 9.94 -3.74 -24.76
CA ALA A 240 11.18 -2.97 -24.71
C ALA A 240 12.11 -3.31 -25.89
N LYS A 241 12.24 -4.58 -26.26
CA LYS A 241 13.00 -5.02 -27.44
C LYS A 241 12.35 -4.55 -28.75
N LYS A 242 11.01 -4.58 -28.85
CA LYS A 242 10.27 -4.08 -30.02
C LYS A 242 10.45 -2.56 -30.21
N ARG A 243 10.34 -1.76 -29.14
CA ARG A 243 10.58 -0.31 -29.16
C ARG A 243 12.04 0.03 -29.52
N LYS A 244 13.01 -0.69 -28.94
CA LYS A 244 14.43 -0.57 -29.28
C LYS A 244 14.71 -0.82 -30.76
N LEU A 245 14.12 -1.86 -31.36
CA LEU A 245 14.24 -2.14 -32.79
C LEU A 245 13.56 -1.08 -33.69
N ALA A 246 12.67 -0.25 -33.14
CA ALA A 246 12.07 0.91 -33.81
C ALA A 246 12.77 2.25 -33.48
N GLY A 247 13.91 2.22 -32.77
CA GLY A 247 14.69 3.41 -32.39
C GLY A 247 14.35 4.02 -31.03
N ASP A 248 13.35 3.50 -30.31
CA ASP A 248 13.04 3.91 -28.92
C ASP A 248 13.74 2.98 -27.91
N ASP A 249 14.98 3.34 -27.60
CA ASP A 249 15.82 2.69 -26.60
C ASP A 249 15.39 2.99 -25.14
N LEU A 250 14.48 3.95 -24.91
CA LEU A 250 14.25 4.55 -23.58
C LEU A 250 13.64 3.55 -22.58
N LEU A 251 12.64 2.78 -23.02
CA LEU A 251 12.04 1.73 -22.20
C LEU A 251 13.05 0.61 -21.89
N PHE A 252 13.84 0.19 -22.89
CA PHE A 252 14.87 -0.85 -22.72
C PHE A 252 15.93 -0.45 -21.69
N ASN A 253 16.43 0.79 -21.78
CA ASN A 253 17.37 1.34 -20.81
C ASN A 253 16.76 1.52 -19.42
N THR A 254 15.44 1.77 -19.33
CA THR A 254 14.73 1.91 -18.05
C THR A 254 14.53 0.56 -17.35
N LEU A 255 14.13 -0.49 -18.08
CA LEU A 255 14.02 -1.83 -17.49
C LEU A 255 15.40 -2.39 -17.11
N GLY A 256 16.44 -2.12 -17.93
CA GLY A 256 17.83 -2.47 -17.62
C GLY A 256 18.47 -1.68 -16.47
N ALA A 257 17.80 -0.64 -15.97
CA ALA A 257 18.22 0.14 -14.80
C ALA A 257 17.34 -0.10 -13.56
N ALA A 258 16.34 -0.98 -13.63
CA ALA A 258 15.43 -1.29 -12.54
C ALA A 258 15.94 -2.50 -11.73
N ASN A 259 16.13 -2.32 -10.42
CA ASN A 259 16.59 -3.37 -9.51
C ASN A 259 15.70 -4.63 -9.51
N ASP A 260 14.41 -4.49 -9.81
CA ASP A 260 13.47 -5.59 -9.98
C ASP A 260 12.37 -5.22 -10.99
N VAL A 261 12.49 -5.74 -12.21
CA VAL A 261 11.50 -5.56 -13.29
C VAL A 261 10.20 -6.30 -13.00
N SER A 262 10.24 -7.42 -12.27
CA SER A 262 9.03 -8.19 -11.92
C SER A 262 8.18 -7.46 -10.88
N SER A 263 8.79 -6.86 -9.84
CA SER A 263 8.07 -5.96 -8.94
C SER A 263 7.58 -4.69 -9.65
N LEU A 264 8.32 -4.17 -10.64
CA LEU A 264 7.89 -3.02 -11.43
C LEU A 264 6.64 -3.34 -12.27
N VAL A 265 6.64 -4.45 -13.02
CA VAL A 265 5.46 -4.94 -13.76
C VAL A 265 4.30 -5.20 -12.80
N ALA A 266 4.53 -5.91 -11.69
CA ALA A 266 3.49 -6.18 -10.71
C ALA A 266 2.88 -4.90 -10.13
N LYS A 267 3.68 -3.85 -9.85
CA LYS A 267 3.17 -2.54 -9.41
C LYS A 267 2.31 -1.86 -10.47
N VAL A 268 2.67 -1.94 -11.74
CA VAL A 268 1.89 -1.36 -12.85
C VAL A 268 0.57 -2.11 -13.03
N VAL A 269 0.61 -3.45 -13.07
CA VAL A 269 -0.60 -4.29 -13.18
C VAL A 269 -1.52 -4.06 -11.98
N LEU A 270 -0.99 -3.99 -10.76
CA LEU A 270 -1.77 -3.68 -9.55
C LEU A 270 -2.33 -2.24 -9.52
N ALA A 271 -1.66 -1.28 -10.16
CA ALA A 271 -2.14 0.09 -10.24
C ALA A 271 -3.26 0.27 -11.28
N TRP A 272 -3.30 -0.58 -12.31
CA TRP A 272 -4.30 -0.51 -13.38
C TRP A 272 -5.50 -1.43 -13.13
N ASN A 273 -5.28 -2.65 -12.64
CA ASN A 273 -6.32 -3.64 -12.35
C ASN A 273 -6.82 -3.52 -10.89
N CYS A 274 -7.18 -2.31 -10.47
CA CYS A 274 -7.58 -2.04 -9.08
C CYS A 274 -8.92 -2.70 -8.65
N GLU A 275 -9.66 -3.32 -9.57
CA GLU A 275 -10.95 -3.96 -9.30
C GLU A 275 -10.80 -5.37 -8.67
N ASP A 276 -9.68 -6.05 -8.89
CA ASP A 276 -9.49 -7.46 -8.51
C ASP A 276 -9.02 -7.71 -7.06
N MET A 277 -8.53 -6.69 -6.33
CA MET A 277 -7.86 -6.90 -5.02
C MET A 277 -8.17 -5.83 -3.96
N PRO A 278 -9.02 -6.14 -2.96
CA PRO A 278 -9.16 -5.31 -1.77
C PRO A 278 -7.88 -5.23 -0.92
N THR A 279 -7.75 -4.16 -0.13
CA THR A 279 -6.74 -4.08 0.93
C THR A 279 -7.11 -5.01 2.08
N GLY A 280 -6.50 -6.22 2.12
CA GLY A 280 -6.66 -7.18 3.22
C GLY A 280 -8.12 -7.55 3.44
N THR A 281 -8.70 -8.34 2.53
CA THR A 281 -10.16 -8.54 2.46
C THR A 281 -10.70 -9.11 3.76
N LEU A 282 -11.48 -8.31 4.49
CA LEU A 282 -12.33 -8.83 5.56
C LEU A 282 -13.48 -9.61 4.92
N LEU A 283 -13.40 -10.92 4.99
CA LEU A 283 -14.40 -11.86 4.51
C LEU A 283 -15.28 -12.29 5.69
N PHE A 284 -16.58 -12.47 5.44
CA PHE A 284 -17.53 -12.99 6.43
C PHE A 284 -17.90 -14.43 6.13
N ASP A 285 -18.11 -14.74 4.85
CA ASP A 285 -18.50 -16.03 4.31
C ASP A 285 -17.40 -16.57 3.38
N ALA A 286 -17.40 -17.89 3.17
CA ALA A 286 -16.50 -18.57 2.24
C ALA A 286 -17.27 -19.02 0.99
N SER A 287 -16.61 -19.03 -0.17
CA SER A 287 -17.18 -19.50 -1.45
C SER A 287 -17.65 -20.96 -1.43
N PHE A 288 -17.13 -21.74 -0.47
CA PHE A 288 -17.51 -23.13 -0.22
C PHE A 288 -17.77 -23.31 1.27
N SER A 289 -18.86 -23.99 1.60
CA SER A 289 -19.15 -24.40 2.98
C SER A 289 -18.22 -25.54 3.41
N LEU A 290 -17.95 -25.66 4.71
CA LEU A 290 -17.04 -26.68 5.23
C LEU A 290 -17.51 -28.13 4.97
N GLN A 291 -18.81 -28.32 4.71
CA GLN A 291 -19.43 -29.61 4.35
C GLN A 291 -19.14 -30.06 2.90
N GLN A 292 -18.54 -29.20 2.06
CA GLN A 292 -18.17 -29.53 0.68
C GLN A 292 -16.73 -30.06 0.56
N PHE A 293 -15.99 -30.13 1.66
CA PHE A 293 -14.65 -30.74 1.75
C PHE A 293 -14.75 -32.17 2.30
N LEU A 294 -13.62 -32.89 2.29
CA LEU A 294 -13.48 -34.09 3.11
C LEU A 294 -13.70 -33.74 4.59
N SER A 295 -14.17 -34.71 5.39
CA SER A 295 -14.36 -34.49 6.82
C SER A 295 -13.02 -34.18 7.50
N LEU A 296 -13.05 -33.30 8.50
CA LEU A 296 -11.82 -32.71 9.08
C LEU A 296 -10.86 -33.78 9.64
N ASP A 297 -11.41 -34.84 10.22
CA ASP A 297 -10.71 -36.02 10.72
C ASP A 297 -10.02 -36.84 9.62
N ALA A 298 -10.63 -36.92 8.43
CA ALA A 298 -10.03 -37.54 7.24
C ALA A 298 -8.95 -36.66 6.57
N ILE A 299 -8.92 -35.36 6.88
CA ILE A 299 -7.83 -34.44 6.48
C ILE A 299 -6.67 -34.52 7.48
N HIS A 300 -6.95 -34.41 8.79
CA HIS A 300 -5.99 -34.64 9.86
C HIS A 300 -6.70 -34.90 11.20
N PRO A 301 -6.31 -35.91 12.00
CA PRO A 301 -7.06 -36.31 13.21
C PRO A 301 -7.23 -35.21 14.26
N ASP A 302 -6.26 -34.31 14.40
CA ASP A 302 -6.32 -33.19 15.36
C ASP A 302 -7.18 -32.00 14.87
N LEU A 303 -7.53 -31.94 13.58
CA LEU A 303 -8.19 -30.77 12.98
C LEU A 303 -9.59 -30.48 13.56
N PRO A 304 -10.45 -31.48 13.87
CA PRO A 304 -11.69 -31.26 14.63
C PRO A 304 -11.45 -30.59 15.99
N GLN A 305 -10.40 -30.98 16.72
CA GLN A 305 -10.06 -30.41 18.03
C GLN A 305 -9.49 -28.99 17.91
N TRP A 306 -8.74 -28.72 16.83
CA TRP A 306 -8.30 -27.36 16.52
C TRP A 306 -9.49 -26.45 16.26
N VAL A 307 -10.44 -26.89 15.43
CA VAL A 307 -11.65 -26.12 15.09
C VAL A 307 -12.55 -25.89 16.31
N SER A 308 -12.72 -26.86 17.20
CA SER A 308 -13.59 -26.71 18.38
C SER A 308 -13.04 -25.84 19.51
N GLY A 309 -11.73 -25.52 19.50
CA GLY A 309 -11.15 -24.57 20.47
C GLY A 309 -9.62 -24.43 20.44
N GLY A 310 -8.88 -25.39 19.88
CA GLY A 310 -7.41 -25.30 19.79
C GLY A 310 -6.89 -24.10 18.98
N HIS A 311 -7.74 -23.52 18.13
CA HIS A 311 -7.47 -22.31 17.36
C HIS A 311 -7.23 -21.03 18.20
N LEU A 312 -7.46 -21.05 19.51
CA LEU A 312 -7.15 -19.94 20.43
C LEU A 312 -5.74 -20.01 21.04
N SER A 313 -5.04 -21.14 20.86
CA SER A 313 -3.72 -21.43 21.46
C SER A 313 -2.66 -21.92 20.46
N LYS A 314 -3.06 -22.41 19.27
CA LYS A 314 -2.15 -22.85 18.21
C LYS A 314 -2.55 -22.21 16.86
N ALA A 315 -1.58 -21.71 16.11
CA ALA A 315 -1.78 -21.43 14.69
C ALA A 315 -1.88 -22.74 13.88
N LEU A 316 -2.69 -22.75 12.82
CA LEU A 316 -2.75 -23.86 11.85
C LEU A 316 -1.89 -23.52 10.63
N ILE A 317 -1.11 -24.49 10.13
CA ILE A 317 -0.33 -24.34 8.89
C ILE A 317 -0.83 -25.37 7.88
N LEU A 318 -1.35 -24.92 6.74
CA LEU A 318 -1.78 -25.78 5.63
C LEU A 318 -0.68 -25.83 4.57
N GLN A 319 0.19 -26.84 4.69
CA GLN A 319 1.28 -27.13 3.77
C GLN A 319 0.80 -28.05 2.62
N GLY A 320 1.18 -27.76 1.39
CA GLY A 320 0.97 -28.65 0.23
C GLY A 320 1.09 -27.91 -1.10
N GLU A 321 1.05 -28.61 -2.23
CA GLU A 321 1.16 -27.98 -3.55
C GLU A 321 0.01 -27.00 -3.87
N GLY A 322 0.18 -26.20 -4.92
CA GLY A 322 -0.85 -25.30 -5.44
C GLY A 322 -2.05 -26.06 -6.00
N GLY A 323 -3.24 -25.49 -5.93
CA GLY A 323 -4.47 -26.10 -6.46
C GLY A 323 -5.14 -27.15 -5.56
N LEU A 324 -4.51 -27.57 -4.45
CA LEU A 324 -5.08 -28.56 -3.50
C LEU A 324 -6.21 -28.01 -2.59
N GLY A 325 -6.89 -26.94 -2.97
CA GLY A 325 -8.03 -26.38 -2.20
C GLY A 325 -7.69 -25.77 -0.83
N LYS A 326 -6.41 -25.55 -0.51
CA LYS A 326 -5.95 -25.11 0.83
C LYS A 326 -6.55 -23.77 1.25
N THR A 327 -6.67 -22.84 0.32
CA THR A 327 -7.17 -21.47 0.56
C THR A 327 -8.67 -21.46 0.76
N GLU A 328 -9.38 -22.27 -0.02
CA GLU A 328 -10.82 -22.49 0.07
C GLU A 328 -11.17 -23.18 1.41
N LEU A 329 -10.39 -24.20 1.81
CA LEU A 329 -10.54 -24.88 3.10
C LEU A 329 -10.25 -23.93 4.29
N ALA A 330 -9.19 -23.12 4.22
CA ALA A 330 -8.87 -22.14 5.25
C ALA A 330 -10.03 -21.14 5.46
N CYS A 331 -10.59 -20.62 4.36
CA CYS A 331 -11.76 -19.75 4.39
C CYS A 331 -13.01 -20.46 4.94
N ALA A 332 -13.24 -21.72 4.56
CA ALA A 332 -14.37 -22.50 5.05
C ALA A 332 -14.27 -22.77 6.57
N ILE A 333 -13.06 -23.04 7.09
CA ILE A 333 -12.81 -23.20 8.53
C ILE A 333 -12.97 -21.86 9.27
N MET A 334 -12.44 -20.76 8.73
CA MET A 334 -12.52 -19.44 9.37
C MET A 334 -13.93 -18.84 9.34
N SER A 335 -14.77 -19.11 8.34
CA SER A 335 -16.18 -18.66 8.34
C SER A 335 -17.03 -19.38 9.39
N VAL A 336 -16.67 -20.60 9.78
CA VAL A 336 -17.28 -21.32 10.92
C VAL A 336 -16.80 -20.75 12.26
N ILE A 337 -15.49 -20.57 12.45
CA ILE A 337 -14.90 -20.10 13.72
C ILE A 337 -15.23 -18.62 13.98
N CYS A 338 -15.11 -17.76 12.97
CA CYS A 338 -15.30 -16.30 13.09
C CYS A 338 -16.72 -15.87 12.66
N LYS A 339 -17.71 -16.75 12.82
CA LYS A 339 -19.07 -16.58 12.27
C LYS A 339 -19.71 -15.26 12.70
N GLY A 340 -20.09 -14.42 11.73
CA GLY A 340 -20.68 -13.09 11.97
C GLY A 340 -19.70 -12.02 12.49
N LYS A 341 -18.39 -12.32 12.56
CA LYS A 341 -17.30 -11.38 12.88
C LYS A 341 -16.34 -11.20 11.71
N GLY A 342 -16.16 -12.26 10.92
CA GLY A 342 -15.30 -12.31 9.75
C GLY A 342 -13.82 -12.51 10.06
N PHE A 343 -13.05 -12.76 9.00
CA PHE A 343 -11.62 -13.00 9.05
C PHE A 343 -10.91 -12.19 7.96
N HIS A 344 -9.69 -11.75 8.23
CA HIS A 344 -8.90 -10.99 7.28
C HIS A 344 -8.10 -11.95 6.39
N PHE A 345 -8.35 -11.92 5.08
CA PHE A 345 -7.57 -12.67 4.09
C PHE A 345 -6.43 -11.81 3.54
N VAL A 346 -5.21 -12.34 3.61
CA VAL A 346 -3.98 -11.58 3.41
C VAL A 346 -2.99 -12.34 2.51
N ASN A 347 -2.84 -11.94 1.25
CA ASN A 347 -1.95 -12.64 0.31
C ASN A 347 -0.45 -12.26 0.41
N LYS A 348 -0.10 -11.24 1.23
CA LYS A 348 1.29 -10.80 1.48
C LYS A 348 1.41 -10.23 2.88
N LEU A 349 2.32 -10.77 3.69
CA LEU A 349 2.45 -10.45 5.11
C LEU A 349 2.56 -8.94 5.42
N ASP A 350 3.26 -8.18 4.58
CA ASP A 350 3.37 -6.71 4.63
C ASP A 350 2.03 -5.95 4.73
N ARG A 351 0.91 -6.58 4.38
CA ARG A 351 -0.43 -6.00 4.48
C ARG A 351 -0.98 -5.99 5.90
N LEU A 352 -0.42 -6.75 6.85
CA LEU A 352 -0.89 -6.77 8.24
C LEU A 352 -0.86 -5.39 8.90
N ARG A 353 0.09 -4.52 8.53
CA ARG A 353 0.14 -3.12 8.99
C ARG A 353 -1.06 -2.28 8.54
N ASP A 354 -1.72 -2.69 7.45
CA ASP A 354 -2.87 -2.06 6.82
C ASP A 354 -4.20 -2.65 7.38
N VAL A 355 -4.13 -3.71 8.19
CA VAL A 355 -5.26 -4.41 8.84
C VAL A 355 -5.53 -3.84 10.25
N THR A 356 -6.77 -3.94 10.71
CA THR A 356 -7.16 -3.68 12.11
C THR A 356 -8.14 -4.74 12.56
N PHE A 357 -7.76 -5.53 13.56
CA PHE A 357 -8.58 -6.63 14.08
C PHE A 357 -9.56 -6.11 15.13
N LEU A 358 -10.82 -6.53 15.01
CA LEU A 358 -11.81 -6.47 16.08
C LEU A 358 -11.81 -7.78 16.89
N PRO A 359 -12.35 -7.81 18.12
CA PRO A 359 -12.48 -9.04 18.90
C PRO A 359 -13.17 -10.17 18.13
N HIS A 360 -12.62 -11.39 18.25
CA HIS A 360 -13.09 -12.61 17.59
C HIS A 360 -13.02 -12.59 16.05
N GLN A 361 -12.16 -11.76 15.46
CA GLN A 361 -11.80 -11.87 14.04
C GLN A 361 -10.55 -12.75 13.83
N GLY A 362 -10.59 -13.56 12.78
CA GLY A 362 -9.48 -14.43 12.37
C GLY A 362 -8.53 -13.79 11.35
N LEU A 363 -7.44 -14.49 11.08
CA LEU A 363 -6.43 -14.17 10.07
C LEU A 363 -6.14 -15.40 9.20
N ILE A 364 -6.17 -15.20 7.89
CA ILE A 364 -5.55 -16.11 6.91
C ILE A 364 -4.41 -15.37 6.22
N VAL A 365 -3.19 -15.90 6.26
CA VAL A 365 -2.11 -15.46 5.37
C VAL A 365 -1.85 -16.53 4.33
N ASP A 366 -1.97 -16.16 3.05
CA ASP A 366 -1.73 -17.05 1.92
C ASP A 366 -0.30 -16.90 1.37
N GLU A 367 0.18 -17.94 0.68
CA GLU A 367 1.55 -18.07 0.15
C GLU A 367 2.67 -17.72 1.14
N LEU A 368 2.48 -18.00 2.44
CA LEU A 368 3.44 -17.61 3.46
C LEU A 368 4.78 -18.36 3.31
N CYS A 369 5.87 -17.63 3.50
CA CYS A 369 7.22 -18.15 3.63
C CYS A 369 7.93 -17.35 4.72
N LEU A 370 8.54 -18.05 5.67
CA LEU A 370 9.23 -17.49 6.83
C LEU A 370 10.75 -17.70 6.79
N HIS A 371 11.29 -18.32 5.73
CA HIS A 371 12.70 -18.71 5.66
C HIS A 371 13.70 -17.55 5.85
N ASN A 372 13.33 -16.36 5.38
CA ASN A 372 14.13 -15.12 5.49
C ASN A 372 13.58 -14.17 6.57
N ARG A 373 12.90 -14.70 7.60
CA ARG A 373 12.37 -13.94 8.75
C ARG A 373 13.23 -14.16 9.98
N ASP A 374 13.23 -13.19 10.87
CA ASP A 374 13.81 -13.35 12.19
C ASP A 374 13.00 -14.35 13.04
N ILE A 375 13.65 -15.01 13.99
CA ILE A 375 13.03 -16.04 14.83
C ILE A 375 11.93 -15.43 15.72
N ASP A 376 12.13 -14.22 16.25
CA ASP A 376 11.13 -13.58 17.13
C ASP A 376 9.94 -13.03 16.34
N ASP A 377 10.15 -12.68 15.07
CA ASP A 377 9.10 -12.34 14.11
C ASP A 377 8.26 -13.58 13.73
N VAL A 378 8.89 -14.76 13.65
CA VAL A 378 8.21 -16.06 13.51
C VAL A 378 7.45 -16.45 14.78
N LYS A 379 8.05 -16.25 15.98
CA LYS A 379 7.32 -16.42 17.26
C LYS A 379 6.11 -15.49 17.30
N GLY A 380 6.24 -14.24 16.89
CA GLY A 380 5.15 -13.27 16.83
C GLY A 380 3.94 -13.73 16.00
N LEU A 381 4.20 -14.44 14.89
CA LEU A 381 3.16 -15.03 14.04
C LEU A 381 2.52 -16.29 14.61
N LEU A 382 3.28 -17.15 15.27
CA LEU A 382 2.79 -18.42 15.82
C LEU A 382 2.20 -18.31 17.23
N ASP A 383 2.59 -17.31 18.02
CA ASP A 383 2.13 -17.09 19.39
C ASP A 383 0.77 -16.39 19.43
N LEU A 384 -0.25 -17.12 19.89
CA LEU A 384 -1.61 -16.64 20.12
C LEU A 384 -1.85 -16.17 21.56
N ALA A 385 -0.96 -16.42 22.52
CA ALA A 385 -1.20 -16.13 23.93
C ALA A 385 -1.02 -14.64 24.28
N LYS A 386 0.03 -13.98 23.76
CA LYS A 386 0.25 -12.54 23.93
C LYS A 386 -0.16 -11.78 22.65
N ARG A 387 -0.47 -10.48 22.73
CA ARG A 387 -0.56 -9.62 21.53
C ARG A 387 0.84 -9.53 20.91
N ARG A 388 0.94 -9.59 19.59
CA ARG A 388 2.20 -9.52 18.85
C ARG A 388 2.10 -8.54 17.70
N ASP A 389 3.10 -7.67 17.57
CA ASP A 389 3.29 -6.85 16.39
C ASP A 389 4.36 -7.54 15.50
N VAL A 390 4.10 -7.64 14.19
CA VAL A 390 4.90 -8.42 13.22
C VAL A 390 5.56 -7.48 12.22
N GLN A 391 6.84 -7.68 11.95
CA GLN A 391 7.64 -6.74 11.18
C GLN A 391 7.09 -6.55 9.75
N CYS A 392 6.71 -5.33 9.41
CA CYS A 392 6.14 -5.00 8.09
C CYS A 392 6.78 -3.73 7.53
N ARG A 393 6.95 -3.66 6.20
CA ARG A 393 7.70 -2.55 5.58
C ARG A 393 7.06 -1.20 5.92
N ASN A 394 7.88 -0.33 6.52
CA ASN A 394 7.60 1.06 6.97
C ASN A 394 6.70 1.21 8.22
N LYS A 395 6.02 0.15 8.68
CA LYS A 395 5.17 0.12 9.89
C LYS A 395 4.78 -1.33 10.11
N ASP A 396 4.79 -1.79 11.36
CA ASP A 396 4.49 -3.17 11.73
C ASP A 396 2.97 -3.47 11.81
N GLY A 397 2.64 -4.76 11.76
CA GLY A 397 1.27 -5.28 11.77
C GLY A 397 0.91 -5.93 13.10
N GLY A 398 0.01 -5.31 13.86
CA GLY A 398 -0.44 -5.81 15.15
C GLY A 398 -1.53 -6.88 15.04
N ILE A 399 -1.25 -8.06 15.58
CA ILE A 399 -2.18 -9.18 15.71
C ILE A 399 -2.55 -9.35 17.20
N PRO A 400 -3.83 -9.34 17.58
CA PRO A 400 -4.22 -9.49 18.99
C PRO A 400 -4.02 -10.92 19.50
N ALA A 401 -3.97 -11.04 20.83
CA ALA A 401 -4.06 -12.32 21.52
C ALA A 401 -5.35 -13.05 21.15
N HIS A 402 -5.29 -14.38 21.13
CA HIS A 402 -6.37 -15.32 20.78
C HIS A 402 -7.04 -15.08 19.42
N CYS A 403 -6.43 -14.30 18.52
CA CYS A 403 -6.81 -14.23 17.12
C CYS A 403 -6.58 -15.61 16.46
N PRO A 404 -7.62 -16.27 15.90
CA PRO A 404 -7.45 -17.52 15.16
C PRO A 404 -6.60 -17.29 13.90
N ARG A 405 -5.58 -18.13 13.66
CA ARG A 405 -4.62 -17.96 12.55
C ARG A 405 -4.52 -19.23 11.71
N ILE A 406 -4.70 -19.10 10.40
CA ILE A 406 -4.32 -20.10 9.40
C ILE A 406 -3.24 -19.52 8.48
N PHE A 407 -2.19 -20.29 8.23
CA PHE A 407 -1.11 -19.94 7.32
C PHE A 407 -1.02 -20.99 6.21
N ASN A 408 -1.30 -20.59 4.98
CA ASN A 408 -1.16 -21.49 3.83
C ASN A 408 0.24 -21.39 3.25
N THR A 409 0.82 -22.51 2.86
CA THR A 409 2.13 -22.51 2.21
C THR A 409 2.30 -23.61 1.16
N ASN A 410 3.04 -23.28 0.12
CA ASN A 410 3.49 -24.22 -0.91
C ASN A 410 4.92 -24.72 -0.65
N TRP A 411 5.58 -24.23 0.42
CA TRP A 411 6.96 -24.56 0.76
C TRP A 411 7.04 -25.82 1.64
N GLY A 412 8.01 -26.70 1.38
CA GLY A 412 8.36 -27.77 2.32
C GLY A 412 8.92 -27.18 3.63
N TRP A 413 8.77 -27.88 4.75
CA TRP A 413 9.12 -27.41 6.10
C TRP A 413 10.46 -26.64 6.18
N ASP A 414 11.52 -27.20 5.61
CA ASP A 414 12.88 -26.67 5.69
C ASP A 414 13.09 -25.40 4.84
N GLY A 415 12.24 -25.20 3.83
CA GLY A 415 12.14 -23.97 3.02
C GLY A 415 10.99 -23.04 3.45
N PHE A 416 10.18 -23.45 4.43
CA PHE A 416 9.13 -22.61 5.01
C PHE A 416 9.68 -21.82 6.21
N PHE A 417 10.38 -22.48 7.14
CA PHE A 417 10.94 -21.84 8.34
C PHE A 417 12.37 -21.33 8.16
N PRO A 418 12.83 -20.39 9.02
CA PRO A 418 14.24 -20.01 9.09
C PRO A 418 15.13 -21.25 9.35
N PRO A 419 16.37 -21.32 8.83
CA PRO A 419 17.25 -22.47 9.01
C PRO A 419 17.45 -22.90 10.48
N ALA A 420 17.48 -21.95 11.42
CA ALA A 420 17.61 -22.22 12.85
C ALA A 420 16.39 -22.95 13.45
N VAL A 421 15.19 -22.74 12.89
CA VAL A 421 13.93 -23.39 13.31
C VAL A 421 13.68 -24.70 12.53
N ALA A 422 14.19 -24.79 11.30
CA ALA A 422 14.20 -26.05 10.55
C ALA A 422 15.09 -27.11 11.25
N GLN A 423 16.29 -26.72 11.71
CA GLN A 423 17.24 -27.63 12.37
C GLN A 423 16.71 -28.27 13.66
N THR A 424 15.81 -27.61 14.39
CA THR A 424 15.17 -28.17 15.60
C THR A 424 14.21 -29.34 15.34
N LYS A 425 14.01 -29.79 14.09
CA LYS A 425 13.19 -30.97 13.76
C LYS A 425 13.95 -32.31 13.75
N HIS A 426 15.22 -32.31 14.15
CA HIS A 426 16.09 -33.50 14.21
C HIS A 426 16.50 -33.91 15.64
N HIS A 427 15.73 -33.46 16.65
CA HIS A 427 15.81 -33.89 18.05
C HIS A 427 14.42 -34.27 18.56
#